data_AF-I1D2Y5-F1
#
_entry.id   AF-I1D2Y5-F1
#
_cell.length_a   1.000
_cell.length_b   1.000
_cell.length_c   1.000
_cell.angle_alpha   90.00
_cell.angle_beta   90.00
_cell.angle_gamma   90.00
#
_symmetry.space_group_name_H-M   'P 1'
#
loop_
_entity.id
_entity.type
_entity.pdbx_description
1 polymer ?
#
loop_
_entity_poly.entity_id
_entity_poly.type
_entity_poly.pdbx_seq_one_letter_code
_entity_poly.pdbx_strand_id
1 'polypeptide(L)'
;MFVDPTTDRSSSHWRFADVEHGTSGGAADEFELATLIALVSAEPAVKGMWRARQVPFSSPDDHEGRWVYLVEVDGTELTIDPATMSTALERSPVEVATTGGGVSPYQRMIRAYGELVWAATPEPVLTVARTFDGVHDDGSPFFAPDHPRIDDAGERARLLAYLRSAPTIVTTTATARDVAAPERGAVVPLNFRTDGVWIWPDTIEYYLEQHRYAPDSRLLAHIGEGKDKAPPLDGVAIHRATAALFRKEG
;
A
#
# COMPACT_ATOMS: atom_id res chain seq x y z
N MET A 1 -20.57 2.75 9.85
CA MET A 1 -21.63 3.30 8.97
C MET A 1 -21.71 2.38 7.77
N PHE A 2 -22.74 1.53 7.70
CA PHE A 2 -22.95 0.60 6.61
C PHE A 2 -23.38 1.38 5.37
N VAL A 3 -22.64 1.24 4.28
CA VAL A 3 -22.99 1.81 2.99
C VAL A 3 -23.62 0.68 2.17
N ASP A 4 -24.87 0.87 1.78
CA ASP A 4 -25.64 0.00 0.90
C ASP A 4 -25.08 0.09 -0.54
N PRO A 5 -24.65 -1.02 -1.18
CA PRO A 5 -24.22 -1.01 -2.57
C PRO A 5 -25.34 -1.51 -3.48
N THR A 6 -26.14 -0.59 -4.01
CA THR A 6 -26.98 -0.85 -5.19
C THR A 6 -26.44 -0.12 -6.41
N THR A 7 -25.32 -0.60 -6.97
CA THR A 7 -25.04 -0.50 -8.43
C THR A 7 -24.00 -1.54 -8.87
N ASP A 8 -24.45 -2.77 -9.09
CA ASP A 8 -24.16 -3.67 -10.23
C ASP A 8 -24.54 -5.10 -9.80
N ARG A 9 -25.61 -5.64 -10.38
CA ARG A 9 -26.16 -6.95 -9.98
C ARG A 9 -25.28 -8.14 -10.43
N SER A 10 -24.11 -7.90 -11.02
CA SER A 10 -23.15 -8.93 -11.43
C SER A 10 -22.13 -9.32 -10.33
N SER A 11 -21.85 -8.42 -9.37
CA SER A 11 -20.77 -8.56 -8.38
C SER A 11 -21.19 -9.22 -7.06
N SER A 12 -22.48 -9.37 -6.80
CA SER A 12 -23.04 -9.87 -5.54
C SER A 12 -22.90 -11.38 -5.32
N HIS A 13 -22.33 -12.14 -6.26
CA HIS A 13 -22.16 -13.60 -6.17
C HIS A 13 -20.71 -14.04 -5.94
N TRP A 14 -19.74 -13.12 -5.91
CA TRP A 14 -18.32 -13.43 -5.81
C TRP A 14 -17.65 -12.73 -4.63
N ARG A 15 -16.83 -13.46 -3.88
CA ARG A 15 -15.91 -12.90 -2.87
C ARG A 15 -14.47 -13.09 -3.31
N PHE A 16 -13.57 -12.24 -2.82
CA PHE A 16 -12.14 -12.49 -2.98
C PHE A 16 -11.68 -13.52 -1.93
N ALA A 17 -10.92 -14.51 -2.37
CA ALA A 17 -10.24 -15.44 -1.50
C ALA A 17 -8.81 -14.94 -1.25
N ASP A 18 -8.28 -15.17 -0.05
CA ASP A 18 -6.86 -14.95 0.21
C ASP A 18 -6.07 -15.91 -0.68
N VAL A 19 -5.15 -15.36 -1.47
CA VAL A 19 -4.22 -16.17 -2.23
C VAL A 19 -3.16 -16.66 -1.25
N GLU A 20 -3.34 -17.84 -0.65
CA GLU A 20 -2.24 -18.48 0.07
C GLU A 20 -1.07 -18.68 -0.89
N HIS A 21 0.15 -18.37 -0.42
CA HIS A 21 1.37 -18.60 -1.20
C HIS A 21 1.43 -20.08 -1.61
N GLY A 22 1.13 -20.37 -2.87
CA GLY A 22 1.16 -21.74 -3.40
C GLY A 22 -0.16 -22.28 -3.95
N THR A 23 -1.26 -21.52 -3.96
CA THR A 23 -2.41 -21.87 -4.83
C THR A 23 -2.05 -21.59 -6.29
N SER A 24 -1.09 -22.35 -6.84
CA SER A 24 -0.76 -22.30 -8.26
C SER A 24 -2.02 -22.63 -9.04
N GLY A 25 -2.42 -21.73 -9.94
CA GLY A 25 -3.46 -22.03 -10.90
C GLY A 25 -3.11 -23.28 -11.71
N GLY A 26 -4.10 -23.87 -12.39
CA GLY A 26 -3.82 -24.95 -13.34
C GLY A 26 -2.90 -24.46 -14.46
N ALA A 27 -2.32 -25.38 -15.25
CA ALA A 27 -1.40 -25.01 -16.36
C ALA A 27 -1.99 -23.98 -17.34
N ALA A 28 -3.31 -23.97 -17.52
CA ALA A 28 -4.01 -22.96 -18.33
C ALA A 28 -3.97 -21.55 -17.70
N ASP A 29 -4.09 -21.45 -16.38
CA ASP A 29 -4.05 -20.17 -15.67
C ASP A 29 -2.64 -19.56 -15.70
N GLU A 30 -1.60 -20.40 -15.59
CA GLU A 30 -0.21 -19.98 -15.72
C GLU A 30 0.12 -19.53 -17.17
N PHE A 31 -0.48 -20.17 -18.17
CA PHE A 31 -0.36 -19.74 -19.57
C PHE A 31 -1.05 -18.39 -19.83
N GLU A 32 -2.26 -18.19 -19.29
CA GLU A 32 -2.95 -16.89 -19.33
C GLU A 32 -2.12 -15.79 -18.66
N LEU A 33 -1.57 -16.06 -17.47
CA LEU A 33 -0.69 -15.13 -16.77
C LEU A 33 0.54 -14.76 -17.62
N ALA A 34 1.26 -15.76 -18.14
CA ALA A 34 2.45 -15.53 -18.95
C ALA A 34 2.13 -14.72 -20.22
N THR A 35 1.00 -15.00 -20.86
CA THR A 35 0.51 -14.25 -22.03
C THR A 35 0.25 -12.79 -21.67
N LEU A 36 -0.43 -12.54 -20.56
CA LEU A 36 -0.74 -11.18 -20.14
C LEU A 36 0.51 -10.41 -19.70
N ILE A 37 1.46 -11.05 -19.00
CA ILE A 37 2.76 -10.46 -18.67
C ILE A 37 3.51 -10.02 -19.95
N ALA A 38 3.53 -10.87 -20.98
CA ALA A 38 4.17 -10.53 -22.25
C ALA A 38 3.53 -9.31 -22.93
N LEU A 39 2.19 -9.20 -22.88
CA LEU A 39 1.47 -8.04 -23.41
C LEU A 39 1.75 -6.77 -22.61
N VAL A 40 1.58 -6.79 -21.29
CA VAL A 40 1.73 -5.58 -20.46
C VAL A 40 3.17 -5.09 -20.36
N SER A 41 4.16 -6.00 -20.41
CA SER A 41 5.57 -5.62 -20.35
C SER A 41 6.08 -4.93 -21.60
N ALA A 42 5.36 -5.04 -22.73
CA ALA A 42 5.63 -4.31 -23.96
C ALA A 42 5.01 -2.89 -23.97
N GLU A 43 4.11 -2.58 -23.02
CA GLU A 43 3.37 -1.31 -22.96
C GLU A 43 4.01 -0.32 -21.97
N PRO A 44 4.63 0.78 -22.44
CA PRO A 44 5.32 1.75 -21.57
C PRO A 44 4.39 2.47 -20.58
N ALA A 45 3.09 2.55 -20.89
CA ALA A 45 2.08 3.21 -20.05
C ALA A 45 1.73 2.37 -18.80
N VAL A 46 1.97 1.06 -18.81
CA VAL A 46 1.60 0.17 -17.70
C VAL A 46 2.59 0.33 -16.56
N LYS A 47 2.09 0.49 -15.33
CA LYS A 47 2.89 0.55 -14.10
C LYS A 47 2.97 -0.78 -13.39
N GLY A 48 1.88 -1.53 -13.36
CA GLY A 48 1.85 -2.84 -12.74
C GLY A 48 0.57 -3.61 -13.01
N MET A 49 0.62 -4.88 -12.62
CA MET A 49 -0.45 -5.84 -12.81
C MET A 49 -0.63 -6.71 -11.58
N TRP A 50 -1.88 -6.85 -11.15
CA TRP A 50 -2.28 -7.73 -10.06
C TRP A 50 -3.14 -8.87 -10.60
N ARG A 51 -3.07 -10.03 -9.94
CA ARG A 51 -4.07 -11.09 -10.08
C ARG A 51 -4.71 -11.37 -8.72
N ALA A 52 -6.02 -11.53 -8.68
CA ALA A 52 -6.74 -11.91 -7.47
C ALA A 52 -7.68 -13.07 -7.75
N ARG A 53 -7.91 -13.90 -6.73
CA ARG A 53 -8.79 -15.04 -6.80
C ARG A 53 -10.20 -14.65 -6.37
N GLN A 54 -11.18 -14.89 -7.23
CA GLN A 54 -12.59 -14.78 -6.88
C GLN A 54 -13.22 -16.16 -6.75
N VAL A 55 -14.01 -16.37 -5.71
CA VAL A 55 -14.78 -17.61 -5.48
C VAL A 55 -16.26 -17.27 -5.28
N PRO A 56 -17.19 -18.15 -5.69
CA PRO A 56 -18.61 -17.89 -5.48
C PRO A 56 -18.91 -17.77 -3.98
N PHE A 57 -19.74 -16.81 -3.58
CA PHE A 57 -20.19 -16.65 -2.19
C PHE A 57 -20.88 -17.90 -1.64
N SER A 58 -21.56 -18.64 -2.52
CA SER A 58 -22.34 -19.83 -2.19
C SER A 58 -21.52 -21.13 -2.14
N SER A 59 -20.26 -21.12 -2.59
CA SER A 59 -19.47 -22.34 -2.67
C SER A 59 -18.72 -22.60 -1.35
N PRO A 60 -18.81 -23.81 -0.78
CA PRO A 60 -17.96 -24.23 0.34
C PRO A 60 -16.53 -24.58 -0.10
N ASP A 61 -16.28 -24.75 -1.40
CA ASP A 61 -14.99 -25.17 -1.97
C ASP A 61 -14.38 -24.06 -2.85
N ASP A 62 -13.16 -23.61 -2.51
CA ASP A 62 -12.45 -22.53 -3.24
C ASP A 62 -11.97 -22.94 -4.66
N HIS A 63 -12.17 -24.21 -5.04
CA HIS A 63 -11.75 -24.77 -6.35
C HIS A 63 -12.56 -24.22 -7.54
N GLU A 64 -13.81 -23.77 -7.35
CA GLU A 64 -14.67 -23.23 -8.42
C GLU A 64 -14.44 -21.75 -8.74
N GLY A 65 -13.43 -21.14 -8.12
CA GLY A 65 -13.13 -19.74 -8.39
C GLY A 65 -12.63 -19.45 -9.81
N ARG A 66 -12.49 -18.15 -10.12
CA ARG A 66 -11.80 -17.63 -11.30
C ARG A 66 -10.70 -16.64 -10.91
N TRP A 67 -9.76 -16.41 -11.82
CA TRP A 67 -8.80 -15.31 -11.71
C TRP A 67 -9.40 -14.03 -12.28
N VAL A 68 -9.06 -12.90 -11.67
CA VAL A 68 -9.31 -11.55 -12.21
C VAL A 68 -8.00 -10.78 -12.19
N TYR A 69 -7.74 -10.04 -13.25
CA TYR A 69 -6.54 -9.23 -13.41
C TYR A 69 -6.88 -7.75 -13.31
N LEU A 70 -5.97 -6.98 -12.75
CA LEU A 70 -6.01 -5.52 -12.76
C LEU A 70 -4.71 -4.99 -13.33
N VAL A 71 -4.80 -4.14 -14.35
CA VAL A 71 -3.68 -3.45 -14.98
C VAL A 71 -3.76 -1.97 -14.61
N GLU A 72 -2.70 -1.41 -14.03
CA GLU A 72 -2.59 0.03 -13.77
C GLU A 72 -1.77 0.74 -14.84
N VAL A 73 -2.26 1.87 -15.33
CA VAL A 73 -1.62 2.71 -16.35
C VAL A 73 -1.46 4.15 -15.87
N ASP A 74 -0.47 4.90 -16.36
CA ASP A 74 -0.27 6.32 -15.97
C ASP A 74 -1.27 7.32 -16.56
N GLY A 75 -2.28 6.85 -17.28
CA GLY A 75 -3.28 7.71 -17.93
C GLY A 75 -2.93 8.08 -19.37
N THR A 76 -1.77 7.61 -19.87
CA THR A 76 -1.50 7.54 -21.30
C THR A 76 -2.41 6.50 -21.95
N GLU A 77 -2.83 6.75 -23.19
CA GLU A 77 -3.60 5.78 -23.98
C GLU A 77 -2.76 4.52 -24.21
N LEU A 78 -3.36 3.35 -23.95
CA LEU A 78 -2.72 2.07 -24.21
C LEU A 78 -2.61 1.84 -25.72
N THR A 79 -1.49 1.27 -26.18
CA THR A 79 -1.35 0.90 -27.60
C THR A 79 -2.22 -0.32 -27.93
N ILE A 80 -2.38 -1.22 -26.96
CA ILE A 80 -3.30 -2.35 -27.03
C ILE A 80 -4.66 -1.95 -26.48
N ASP A 81 -5.70 -2.13 -27.28
CA ASP A 81 -7.09 -1.97 -26.86
C ASP A 81 -7.40 -2.90 -25.65
N PRO A 82 -7.97 -2.39 -24.54
CA PRO A 82 -8.44 -3.20 -23.42
C PRO A 82 -9.33 -4.39 -23.82
N ALA A 83 -10.11 -4.27 -24.91
CA ALA A 83 -10.88 -5.39 -25.44
C ALA A 83 -9.98 -6.49 -26.04
N THR A 84 -8.82 -6.14 -26.58
CA THR A 84 -7.80 -7.11 -27.05
C THR A 84 -7.14 -7.82 -25.86
N MET A 85 -6.84 -7.10 -24.76
CA MET A 85 -6.35 -7.75 -23.52
C MET A 85 -7.40 -8.71 -22.95
N SER A 86 -8.67 -8.32 -22.96
CA SER A 86 -9.78 -9.18 -22.52
C SER A 86 -10.01 -10.36 -23.47
N THR A 87 -9.79 -10.19 -24.78
CA THR A 87 -9.93 -11.27 -25.78
C THR A 87 -8.77 -12.26 -25.72
N ALA A 88 -7.57 -11.80 -25.34
CA ALA A 88 -6.41 -12.66 -25.12
C ALA A 88 -6.60 -13.63 -23.94
N LEU A 89 -7.55 -13.33 -23.03
CA LEU A 89 -7.89 -14.17 -21.89
C LEU A 89 -9.29 -14.78 -22.09
N GLU A 90 -9.35 -16.07 -22.42
CA GLU A 90 -10.61 -16.75 -22.69
C GLU A 90 -11.51 -16.85 -21.45
N ARG A 91 -10.91 -16.82 -20.24
CA ARG A 91 -11.63 -17.15 -18.98
C ARG A 91 -11.56 -16.10 -17.88
N SER A 92 -10.67 -15.12 -18.00
CA SER A 92 -10.31 -14.25 -16.88
C SER A 92 -10.56 -12.78 -17.21
N PRO A 93 -11.40 -12.06 -16.43
CA PRO A 93 -11.64 -10.63 -16.66
C PRO A 93 -10.38 -9.81 -16.41
N VAL A 94 -10.20 -8.74 -17.20
CA VAL A 94 -9.15 -7.73 -17.04
C VAL A 94 -9.78 -6.38 -16.76
N GLU A 95 -9.40 -5.78 -15.64
CA GLU A 95 -9.73 -4.42 -15.27
C GLU A 95 -8.56 -3.49 -15.61
N VAL A 96 -8.86 -2.26 -16.05
CA VAL A 96 -7.84 -1.22 -16.25
C VAL A 96 -8.13 -0.05 -15.30
N ALA A 97 -7.11 0.38 -14.57
CA ALA A 97 -7.16 1.53 -13.67
C ALA A 97 -6.09 2.57 -14.03
N THR A 98 -6.43 3.85 -13.90
CA THR A 98 -5.49 4.95 -14.13
C THR A 98 -4.84 5.40 -12.82
N THR A 99 -3.51 5.55 -12.80
CA THR A 99 -2.76 6.12 -11.68
C THR A 99 -3.27 7.52 -11.33
N GLY A 100 -3.52 7.76 -10.04
CA GLY A 100 -4.09 9.03 -9.57
C GLY A 100 -5.54 9.28 -10.00
N GLY A 101 -6.11 8.43 -10.86
CA GLY A 101 -7.52 8.40 -11.20
C GLY A 101 -8.36 7.77 -10.09
N GLY A 102 -9.67 7.93 -10.19
CA GLY A 102 -10.61 7.30 -9.26
C GLY A 102 -10.62 5.77 -9.43
N VAL A 103 -9.86 5.06 -8.59
CA VAL A 103 -9.90 3.59 -8.53
C VAL A 103 -11.26 3.16 -7.95
N SER A 104 -11.96 2.22 -8.58
CA SER A 104 -13.27 1.76 -8.08
C SER A 104 -13.12 0.94 -6.78
N PRO A 105 -14.16 0.83 -5.94
CA PRO A 105 -14.12 -0.06 -4.77
C PRO A 105 -13.72 -1.50 -5.12
N TYR A 106 -14.21 -2.01 -6.24
CA TYR A 106 -13.90 -3.34 -6.74
C TYR A 106 -12.41 -3.50 -7.10
N GLN A 107 -11.85 -2.53 -7.83
CA GLN A 107 -10.43 -2.52 -8.18
C GLN A 107 -9.52 -2.40 -6.94
N ARG A 108 -9.95 -1.64 -5.92
CA ARG A 108 -9.25 -1.61 -4.61
C ARG A 108 -9.21 -2.99 -3.95
N MET A 109 -10.29 -3.76 -4.03
CA MET A 109 -10.33 -5.13 -3.50
C MET A 109 -9.37 -6.05 -4.26
N ILE A 110 -9.27 -5.95 -5.59
CA ILE A 110 -8.29 -6.72 -6.37
C ILE A 110 -6.86 -6.45 -5.88
N ARG A 111 -6.50 -5.19 -5.62
CA ARG A 111 -5.16 -4.85 -5.10
C ARG A 111 -4.90 -5.32 -3.66
N ALA A 112 -5.94 -5.32 -2.83
CA ALA A 112 -5.83 -5.66 -1.42
C ALA A 112 -5.74 -7.17 -1.18
N TYR A 113 -6.48 -7.97 -1.95
CA TYR A 113 -6.52 -9.44 -1.85
C TYR A 113 -5.68 -10.15 -2.92
N GLY A 114 -5.18 -9.41 -3.91
CA GLY A 114 -4.42 -9.96 -5.03
C GLY A 114 -2.91 -9.89 -4.84
N GLU A 115 -2.23 -10.70 -5.63
CA GLU A 115 -0.79 -10.71 -5.78
C GLU A 115 -0.36 -9.71 -6.86
N LEU A 116 0.65 -8.88 -6.59
CA LEU A 116 1.34 -8.11 -7.62
C LEU A 116 2.23 -9.06 -8.45
N VAL A 117 1.80 -9.37 -9.67
CA VAL A 117 2.46 -10.36 -10.54
C VAL A 117 3.42 -9.75 -11.55
N TRP A 118 3.29 -8.45 -11.82
CA TRP A 118 4.23 -7.72 -12.67
C TRP A 118 4.26 -6.23 -12.31
N ALA A 119 5.42 -5.60 -12.49
CA ALA A 119 5.61 -4.17 -12.32
C ALA A 119 6.66 -3.64 -13.30
N ALA A 120 6.45 -2.44 -13.82
CA ALA A 120 7.38 -1.79 -14.74
C ALA A 120 8.71 -1.38 -14.08
N THR A 121 8.68 -1.14 -12.77
CA THR A 121 9.85 -0.74 -11.99
C THR A 121 10.35 -1.87 -11.11
N PRO A 122 11.68 -2.01 -10.91
CA PRO A 122 12.22 -2.96 -9.93
C PRO A 122 11.71 -2.65 -8.51
N GLU A 123 11.67 -3.66 -7.65
CA GLU A 123 11.31 -3.47 -6.24
C GLU A 123 12.34 -2.54 -5.57
N PRO A 124 11.91 -1.42 -4.96
CA PRO A 124 12.82 -0.53 -4.25
C PRO A 124 13.23 -1.15 -2.90
N VAL A 125 14.35 -0.68 -2.36
CA VAL A 125 14.70 -0.96 -0.96
C VAL A 125 13.81 -0.09 -0.08
N LEU A 126 12.83 -0.72 0.56
CA LEU A 126 11.92 -0.07 1.51
C LEU A 126 12.56 0.01 2.89
N THR A 127 12.48 1.18 3.53
CA THR A 127 12.98 1.40 4.88
C THR A 127 11.84 1.82 5.82
N VAL A 128 11.67 1.11 6.94
CA VAL A 128 10.75 1.53 8.00
C VAL A 128 11.48 2.48 8.95
N ALA A 129 10.92 3.67 9.14
CA ALA A 129 11.47 4.68 10.03
C ALA A 129 11.37 4.23 11.50
N ARG A 130 12.50 4.34 12.21
CA ARG A 130 12.51 4.14 13.65
C ARG A 130 11.81 5.32 14.31
N THR A 131 10.95 5.00 15.27
CA THR A 131 10.19 6.01 16.03
C THR A 131 10.85 6.32 17.36
N PHE A 132 11.42 5.30 18.02
CA PHE A 132 11.99 5.38 19.35
C PHE A 132 13.49 5.08 19.29
N ASP A 133 14.25 5.57 20.27
CA ASP A 133 15.70 5.37 20.32
C ASP A 133 16.08 3.96 20.79
N GLY A 134 15.16 3.29 21.49
CA GLY A 134 15.31 1.92 21.91
C GLY A 134 14.07 1.37 22.61
N VAL A 135 14.25 0.17 23.15
CA VAL A 135 13.28 -0.50 24.02
C VAL A 135 13.98 -0.87 25.33
N HIS A 136 13.26 -0.72 26.44
CA HIS A 136 13.68 -1.19 27.75
C HIS A 136 13.59 -2.73 27.83
N ASP A 137 14.18 -3.32 28.88
CA ASP A 137 14.18 -4.77 29.10
C ASP A 137 12.77 -5.38 29.23
N ASP A 138 11.80 -4.56 29.66
CA ASP A 138 10.38 -4.95 29.75
C ASP A 138 9.62 -4.81 28.42
N GLY A 139 10.32 -4.43 27.34
CA GLY A 139 9.78 -4.22 26.00
C GLY A 139 9.15 -2.85 25.78
N SER A 140 9.12 -1.97 26.78
CA SER A 140 8.56 -0.63 26.60
C SER A 140 9.50 0.28 25.80
N PRO A 141 9.01 1.01 24.78
CA PRO A 141 9.85 1.89 23.98
C PRO A 141 10.23 3.17 24.74
N PHE A 142 11.35 3.79 24.38
CA PHE A 142 11.81 5.05 24.99
C PHE A 142 12.48 6.02 24.02
N PHE A 143 12.49 7.30 24.40
CA PHE A 143 13.37 8.32 23.84
C PHE A 143 14.53 8.56 24.80
N ALA A 144 15.74 8.65 24.28
CA ALA A 144 16.93 8.96 25.06
C ALA A 144 16.80 10.39 25.66
N PRO A 145 17.40 10.66 26.84
CA PRO A 145 17.33 11.99 27.46
C PRO A 145 17.87 13.13 26.58
N ASP A 146 18.81 12.81 25.69
CA ASP A 146 19.45 13.71 24.73
C ASP A 146 18.84 13.62 23.32
N HIS A 147 17.66 13.00 23.18
CA HIS A 147 16.98 12.88 21.89
C HIS A 147 16.82 14.27 21.22
N PRO A 148 17.27 14.45 19.97
CA PRO A 148 17.26 15.75 19.31
C PRO A 148 15.86 16.35 19.19
N ARG A 149 15.79 17.68 19.24
CA ARG A 149 14.54 18.43 19.06
C ARG A 149 14.65 19.41 17.89
N ILE A 150 13.54 19.57 17.17
CA ILE A 150 13.38 20.58 16.12
C ILE A 150 12.68 21.79 16.70
N ASP A 151 13.48 22.74 17.20
CA ASP A 151 12.96 23.96 17.83
C ASP A 151 12.45 24.97 16.81
N ASP A 152 13.09 25.06 15.64
CA ASP A 152 12.65 25.94 14.55
C ASP A 152 11.23 25.56 14.09
N ALA A 153 10.31 26.51 14.22
CA ALA A 153 8.90 26.26 13.95
C ALA A 153 8.61 26.10 12.45
N GLY A 154 9.38 26.77 11.58
CA GLY A 154 9.22 26.68 10.13
C GLY A 154 9.66 25.32 9.60
N GLU A 155 10.81 24.83 10.07
CA GLU A 155 11.30 23.50 9.79
C GLU A 155 10.33 22.42 10.30
N ARG A 156 9.85 22.54 11.54
CA ARG A 156 8.87 21.59 12.09
C ARG A 156 7.59 21.57 11.27
N ALA A 157 7.06 22.73 10.86
CA ALA A 157 5.87 22.80 10.02
C ALA A 157 6.10 22.18 8.63
N ARG A 158 7.26 22.42 8.01
CA ARG A 158 7.66 21.81 6.73
C ARG A 158 7.71 20.29 6.82
N LEU A 159 8.39 19.76 7.85
CA LEU A 159 8.51 18.31 8.07
C LEU A 159 7.14 17.67 8.31
N LEU A 160 6.28 18.30 9.12
CA LEU A 160 4.90 17.82 9.32
C LEU A 160 4.11 17.85 8.01
N ALA A 161 4.26 18.88 7.17
CA ALA A 161 3.62 18.94 5.87
C ALA A 161 4.06 17.78 4.97
N TYR A 162 5.35 17.48 4.92
CA TYR A 162 5.87 16.34 4.15
C TYR A 162 5.27 15.03 4.65
N LEU A 163 5.41 14.74 5.95
CA LEU A 163 4.95 13.48 6.56
C LEU A 163 3.45 13.27 6.35
N ARG A 164 2.63 14.32 6.56
CA ARG A 164 1.16 14.27 6.44
C ARG A 164 0.67 14.20 5.01
N SER A 165 1.45 14.68 4.05
CA SER A 165 1.09 14.64 2.63
C SER A 165 1.21 13.26 1.99
N ALA A 166 1.99 12.37 2.62
CA ALA A 166 2.20 11.01 2.14
C ALA A 166 0.93 10.16 2.26
N PRO A 167 0.61 9.32 1.27
CA PRO A 167 -0.51 8.38 1.34
C PRO A 167 -0.43 7.46 2.57
N THR A 168 -1.59 7.24 3.21
CA THR A 168 -1.76 6.26 4.29
C THR A 168 -1.93 4.86 3.71
N ILE A 169 -1.11 3.90 4.16
CA ILE A 169 -1.12 2.50 3.72
C ILE A 169 -1.76 1.56 4.74
N VAL A 170 -1.77 1.93 6.02
CA VAL A 170 -2.51 1.25 7.08
C VAL A 170 -3.30 2.28 7.86
N THR A 171 -4.61 2.08 7.93
CA THR A 171 -5.53 2.95 8.69
C THR A 171 -6.13 2.16 9.83
N THR A 172 -6.02 2.69 11.05
CA THR A 172 -6.54 2.09 12.26
C THR A 172 -7.06 3.15 13.22
N THR A 173 -8.02 2.79 14.06
CA THR A 173 -8.44 3.63 15.20
C THR A 173 -7.65 3.34 16.46
N ALA A 174 -6.71 2.39 16.42
CA ALA A 174 -5.89 2.02 17.56
C ALA A 174 -4.92 3.15 17.93
N THR A 175 -4.73 3.33 19.23
CA THR A 175 -3.81 4.32 19.80
C THR A 175 -2.89 3.68 20.84
N ALA A 176 -1.65 4.15 20.90
CA ALA A 176 -0.69 3.79 21.94
C ALA A 176 -0.60 4.88 23.02
N ARG A 177 -0.02 4.52 24.17
CA ARG A 177 0.28 5.45 25.26
C ARG A 177 1.39 6.43 24.83
N ASP A 178 1.23 7.70 25.19
CA ASP A 178 2.32 8.68 25.06
C ASP A 178 3.44 8.34 26.05
N VAL A 179 4.62 8.00 25.53
CA VAL A 179 5.80 7.61 26.32
C VAL A 179 6.44 8.83 26.97
N ALA A 180 6.37 9.99 26.33
CA ALA A 180 6.96 11.24 26.81
C ALA A 180 6.04 11.98 27.79
N ALA A 181 4.73 11.73 27.72
CA ALA A 181 3.72 12.26 28.63
C ALA A 181 2.68 11.16 29.01
N PRO A 182 3.08 10.18 29.85
CA PRO A 182 2.26 9.01 30.18
C PRO A 182 0.90 9.31 30.82
N GLU A 183 0.72 10.50 31.38
CA GLU A 183 -0.53 11.00 31.96
C GLU A 183 -1.61 11.29 30.92
N ARG A 184 -1.24 11.47 29.64
CA ARG A 184 -2.20 11.70 28.54
C ARG A 184 -2.96 10.44 28.12
N GLY A 185 -2.51 9.26 28.58
CA GLY A 185 -3.11 7.98 28.22
C GLY A 185 -2.83 7.58 26.77
N ALA A 186 -3.73 6.79 26.18
CA ALA A 186 -3.60 6.25 24.84
C ALA A 186 -4.10 7.26 23.79
N VAL A 187 -3.20 8.08 23.26
CA VAL A 187 -3.51 9.17 22.32
C VAL A 187 -2.63 9.18 21.07
N VAL A 188 -1.62 8.31 21.03
CA VAL A 188 -0.64 8.26 19.95
C VAL A 188 -1.18 7.42 18.79
N PRO A 189 -1.38 7.97 17.58
CA PRO A 189 -1.95 7.24 16.45
C PRO A 189 -0.98 6.20 15.88
N LEU A 190 -1.54 5.09 15.36
CA LEU A 190 -0.80 3.92 14.86
C LEU A 190 -1.04 3.64 13.37
N ASN A 191 -1.46 4.64 12.59
CA ASN A 191 -1.51 4.51 11.13
C ASN A 191 -0.09 4.48 10.56
N PHE A 192 0.06 3.97 9.33
CA PHE A 192 1.32 4.01 8.59
C PHE A 192 1.15 4.73 7.26
N ARG A 193 2.20 5.46 6.88
CA ARG A 193 2.31 6.21 5.63
C ARG A 193 3.57 5.84 4.87
N THR A 194 3.61 6.20 3.59
CA THR A 194 4.80 5.97 2.75
C THR A 194 4.95 7.02 1.65
N ASP A 195 6.19 7.28 1.27
CA ASP A 195 6.55 8.00 0.03
C ASP A 195 7.10 7.07 -1.08
N GLY A 196 6.84 5.76 -0.95
CA GLY A 196 7.23 4.74 -1.92
C GLY A 196 8.62 4.14 -1.66
N VAL A 197 9.44 4.73 -0.77
CA VAL A 197 10.73 4.16 -0.36
C VAL A 197 10.94 4.18 1.16
N TRP A 198 10.29 5.09 1.88
CA TRP A 198 10.19 5.08 3.34
C TRP A 198 8.78 4.76 3.80
N ILE A 199 8.69 4.09 4.94
CA ILE A 199 7.43 3.83 5.65
C ILE A 199 7.58 4.40 7.05
N TRP A 200 6.59 5.15 7.54
CA TRP A 200 6.61 5.66 8.91
C TRP A 200 5.23 5.62 9.55
N PRO A 201 5.15 5.44 10.88
CA PRO A 201 3.89 5.59 11.59
C PRO A 201 3.54 7.07 11.81
N ASP A 202 2.24 7.39 11.88
CA ASP A 202 1.74 8.72 12.31
C ASP A 202 2.25 9.09 13.71
N THR A 203 2.71 8.11 14.49
CA THR A 203 3.41 8.31 15.76
C THR A 203 4.58 9.29 15.63
N ILE A 204 5.36 9.25 14.53
CA ILE A 204 6.46 10.20 14.31
C ILE A 204 5.92 11.63 14.18
N GLU A 205 4.82 11.82 13.47
CA GLU A 205 4.16 13.12 13.35
C GLU A 205 3.67 13.64 14.70
N TYR A 206 3.09 12.75 15.50
CA TYR A 206 2.62 13.08 16.85
C TYR A 206 3.77 13.59 17.73
N TYR A 207 4.89 12.87 17.81
CA TYR A 207 6.02 13.27 18.65
C TYR A 207 6.73 14.52 18.12
N LEU A 208 6.82 14.68 16.80
CA LEU A 208 7.35 15.91 16.21
C LEU A 208 6.47 17.11 16.54
N GLU A 209 5.15 17.00 16.43
CA GLU A 209 4.24 18.12 16.70
C GLU A 209 4.12 18.45 18.20
N GLN A 210 3.90 17.43 19.03
CA GLN A 210 3.57 17.61 20.45
C GLN A 210 4.80 17.78 21.33
N HIS A 211 5.90 17.11 20.97
CA HIS A 211 7.12 17.04 21.79
C HIS A 211 8.34 17.63 21.08
N ARG A 212 8.22 18.05 19.82
CA ARG A 212 9.35 18.55 19.00
C ARG A 212 10.45 17.51 18.77
N TYR A 213 10.22 16.24 19.05
CA TYR A 213 11.22 15.20 18.84
C TYR A 213 11.52 15.04 17.36
N ALA A 214 12.81 15.04 17.03
CA ALA A 214 13.27 14.90 15.67
C ALA A 214 12.97 13.47 15.17
N PRO A 215 12.42 13.30 13.96
CA PRO A 215 12.36 11.99 13.31
C PRO A 215 13.76 11.35 13.17
N ASP A 216 13.79 10.04 12.87
CA ASP A 216 15.04 9.33 12.55
C ASP A 216 15.91 10.15 11.58
N SER A 217 17.20 10.31 11.91
CA SER A 217 18.11 11.17 11.14
C SER A 217 18.28 10.74 9.68
N ARG A 218 18.14 9.44 9.38
CA ARG A 218 18.14 8.92 8.00
C ARG A 218 16.85 9.29 7.26
N LEU A 219 15.71 9.31 7.95
CA LEU A 219 14.47 9.82 7.38
C LEU A 219 14.57 11.33 7.12
N LEU A 220 15.13 12.09 8.06
CA LEU A 220 15.39 13.53 7.86
C LEU A 220 16.31 13.79 6.66
N ALA A 221 17.40 13.03 6.53
CA ALA A 221 18.29 13.11 5.39
C ALA A 221 17.60 12.76 4.06
N HIS A 222 16.67 11.80 4.06
CA HIS A 222 15.88 11.44 2.89
C HIS A 222 14.90 12.53 2.46
N ILE A 223 14.17 13.12 3.41
CA ILE A 223 13.29 14.27 3.15
C ILE A 223 14.14 15.40 2.58
N GLY A 224 15.26 15.72 3.23
CA GLY A 224 16.18 16.77 2.81
C GLY A 224 15.60 18.17 2.96
N GLU A 225 16.37 19.18 2.56
CA GLU A 225 15.96 20.57 2.62
C GLU A 225 14.96 20.91 1.51
N GLY A 226 13.97 21.74 1.82
CA GLY A 226 13.04 22.29 0.84
C GLY A 226 11.90 21.38 0.38
N LYS A 227 11.86 20.10 0.76
CA LYS A 227 10.69 19.24 0.52
C LYS A 227 9.64 19.41 1.61
N ASP A 228 8.44 19.79 1.21
CA ASP A 228 7.26 19.93 2.05
C ASP A 228 6.12 18.98 1.65
N LYS A 229 6.33 18.19 0.59
CA LYS A 229 5.35 17.23 0.07
C LYS A 229 6.02 15.95 -0.43
N ALA A 230 5.42 14.82 -0.08
CA ALA A 230 5.79 13.52 -0.61
C ALA A 230 5.44 13.41 -2.11
N PRO A 231 6.21 12.65 -2.90
CA PRO A 231 5.87 12.38 -4.30
C PRO A 231 4.52 11.66 -4.42
N PRO A 232 3.78 11.87 -5.53
CA PRO A 232 2.61 11.05 -5.83
C PRO A 232 3.04 9.59 -6.04
N LEU A 233 2.20 8.65 -5.59
CA LEU A 233 2.46 7.22 -5.68
C LEU A 233 1.47 6.51 -6.60
N ASP A 234 1.98 5.55 -7.37
CA ASP A 234 1.16 4.58 -8.07
C ASP A 234 0.72 3.43 -7.14
N GLY A 235 -0.20 2.59 -7.61
CA GLY A 235 -0.66 1.44 -6.83
C GLY A 235 0.42 0.41 -6.56
N VAL A 236 1.46 0.33 -7.39
CA VAL A 236 2.59 -0.60 -7.21
C VAL A 236 3.39 -0.21 -5.97
N ALA A 237 3.73 1.07 -5.83
CA ALA A 237 4.43 1.61 -4.67
C ALA A 237 3.62 1.39 -3.38
N ILE A 238 2.31 1.66 -3.42
CA ILE A 238 1.40 1.41 -2.29
C ILE A 238 1.37 -0.08 -1.91
N HIS A 239 1.18 -0.97 -2.89
CA HIS A 239 1.10 -2.40 -2.64
C HIS A 239 2.40 -2.95 -2.04
N ARG A 240 3.56 -2.58 -2.60
CA ARG A 240 4.88 -3.01 -2.11
C ARG A 240 5.14 -2.50 -0.68
N ALA A 241 4.82 -1.24 -0.39
CA ALA A 241 4.98 -0.69 0.94
C ALA A 241 4.09 -1.40 1.98
N THR A 242 2.83 -1.66 1.65
CA THR A 242 1.92 -2.44 2.50
C THR A 242 2.43 -3.86 2.72
N ALA A 243 2.85 -4.56 1.65
CA ALA A 243 3.37 -5.92 1.75
C ALA A 243 4.65 -5.99 2.60
N ALA A 244 5.56 -5.03 2.48
CA ALA A 244 6.79 -4.96 3.27
C ALA A 244 6.51 -4.79 4.77
N LEU A 245 5.46 -4.05 5.15
CA LEU A 245 5.09 -3.84 6.54
C LEU A 245 4.56 -5.11 7.23
N PHE A 246 3.90 -5.99 6.47
CA PHE A 246 3.33 -7.24 6.99
C PHE A 246 4.20 -8.47 6.73
N ARG A 247 5.30 -8.32 6.00
CA ARG A 247 6.27 -9.39 5.80
C ARG A 247 6.85 -9.74 7.17
N LYS A 248 6.61 -10.98 7.64
CA LYS A 248 7.31 -11.48 8.82
C LYS A 248 8.80 -11.49 8.48
N GLU A 249 9.62 -10.77 9.26
CA GLU A 249 11.05 -11.03 9.27
C GLU A 249 11.20 -12.51 9.71
N GLY A 250 11.70 -13.33 8.79
CA GLY A 250 11.95 -14.75 9.00
C GLY A 250 13.17 -15.01 9.87
#